data_AF-A0A5C8J9C8-F1
#
_entry.id   AF-A0A5C8J9C8-F1
#
_cell.length_a   1.000
_cell.length_b   1.000
_cell.length_c   1.000
_cell.angle_alpha   90.00
_cell.angle_beta   90.00
_cell.angle_gamma   90.00
#
_symmetry.space_group_name_H-M   'P 1'
#
loop_
_entity.id
_entity.type
_entity.pdbx_description
1 polymer ?
#
loop_
_entity_poly.entity_id
_entity_poly.type
_entity_poly.pdbx_seq_one_letter_code
_entity_poly.pdbx_strand_id
1 'polypeptide(L)'
;MKKALACVALVSLASCGHGDDQLVVRSLTAMERVARATGPDDAVRPRKVGEAGFQAVFRKGDRVYFQVGEHGPGVDPYGYVWSPDRAPVDDSNPSVASSLKHLRGHWYRWRDSY
;
A
#
# COMPACT_ATOMS: atom_id res chain seq x y z
N MET A 1 -24.44 18.26 -33.79
CA MET A 1 -23.61 18.37 -32.57
C MET A 1 -23.81 17.10 -31.74
N LYS A 2 -22.85 16.17 -31.71
CA LYS A 2 -22.94 14.92 -30.95
C LYS A 2 -21.96 14.99 -29.77
N LYS A 3 -22.49 15.07 -28.53
CA LYS A 3 -21.69 14.97 -27.30
C LYS A 3 -21.75 13.51 -26.85
N ALA A 4 -20.66 12.77 -27.01
CA ALA A 4 -20.51 11.45 -26.40
C ALA A 4 -20.02 11.65 -24.95
N LEU A 5 -20.88 11.34 -23.98
CA LEU A 5 -20.46 11.12 -22.60
C LEU A 5 -19.73 9.78 -22.55
N ALA A 6 -18.41 9.82 -22.36
CA ALA A 6 -17.63 8.64 -22.02
C ALA A 6 -17.76 8.40 -20.51
N CYS A 7 -18.63 7.46 -20.13
CA CYS A 7 -18.62 6.89 -18.78
C CYS A 7 -17.35 6.06 -18.62
N VAL A 8 -16.39 6.57 -17.87
CA VAL A 8 -15.22 5.79 -17.43
C VAL A 8 -15.71 4.81 -16.38
N ALA A 9 -15.94 3.56 -16.79
CA ALA A 9 -16.21 2.47 -15.88
C ALA A 9 -14.95 2.16 -15.08
N LEU A 10 -14.92 2.59 -13.82
CA LEU A 10 -13.95 2.13 -12.83
C LEU A 10 -14.24 0.66 -12.53
N VAL A 11 -13.44 -0.23 -13.14
CA VAL A 11 -13.47 -1.66 -12.85
C VAL A 11 -12.86 -1.88 -11.47
N SER A 12 -13.72 -2.14 -10.48
CA SER A 12 -13.33 -2.57 -9.14
C SER A 12 -12.79 -4.01 -9.22
N LEU A 13 -11.46 -4.16 -9.28
CA LEU A 13 -10.82 -5.47 -9.16
C LEU A 13 -10.85 -5.90 -7.69
N ALA A 14 -11.89 -6.63 -7.29
CA ALA A 14 -11.85 -7.49 -6.13
C ALA A 14 -10.96 -8.71 -6.46
N SER A 15 -9.64 -8.55 -6.31
CA SER A 15 -8.66 -9.62 -6.53
C SER A 15 -8.53 -10.44 -5.24
N CYS A 16 -8.79 -11.74 -5.34
CA CYS A 16 -8.56 -12.70 -4.27
C CYS A 16 -7.06 -12.70 -3.92
N GLY A 17 -6.73 -12.33 -2.67
CA GLY A 17 -5.41 -11.90 -2.16
C GLY A 17 -4.19 -12.82 -2.27
N HIS A 18 -4.19 -13.87 -3.11
CA HIS A 18 -3.00 -14.67 -3.42
C HIS A 18 -2.25 -14.17 -4.66
N GLY A 19 -2.96 -13.62 -5.65
CA GLY A 19 -2.35 -13.05 -6.86
C GLY A 19 -1.59 -11.75 -6.56
N ASP A 20 -2.14 -10.93 -5.67
CA ASP A 20 -1.62 -9.59 -5.37
C ASP A 20 -0.24 -9.63 -4.71
N ASP A 21 0.00 -10.59 -3.80
CA ASP A 21 1.30 -10.75 -3.15
C ASP A 21 2.41 -11.08 -4.18
N GLN A 22 2.09 -11.87 -5.20
CA GLN A 22 3.07 -12.21 -6.25
C GLN A 22 3.37 -11.01 -7.16
N LEU A 23 2.35 -10.23 -7.52
CA LEU A 23 2.54 -8.98 -8.28
C LEU A 23 3.37 -7.97 -7.48
N VAL A 24 3.18 -7.92 -6.17
CA VAL A 24 3.97 -7.06 -5.27
C VAL A 24 5.42 -7.52 -5.19
N VAL A 25 5.67 -8.82 -4.99
CA VAL A 25 7.03 -9.36 -4.96
C VAL A 25 7.79 -9.06 -6.26
N ARG A 26 7.13 -9.13 -7.42
CA ARG A 26 7.72 -8.74 -8.71
C ARG A 26 7.95 -7.23 -8.83
N SER A 27 7.18 -6.42 -8.12
CA SER A 27 7.21 -4.96 -8.17
C SER A 27 8.12 -4.31 -7.13
N LEU A 28 8.75 -5.06 -6.21
CA LEU A 28 9.52 -4.51 -5.08
C LEU A 28 10.60 -3.50 -5.50
N THR A 29 11.33 -3.75 -6.60
CA THR A 29 12.35 -2.80 -7.09
C THR A 29 11.73 -1.47 -7.52
N ALA A 30 10.57 -1.49 -8.17
CA ALA A 30 9.85 -0.28 -8.56
C ALA A 30 9.25 0.42 -7.34
N MET A 31 8.71 -0.34 -6.40
CA MET A 31 8.20 0.16 -5.12
C MET A 31 9.30 0.83 -4.30
N GLU A 32 10.52 0.30 -4.31
CA GLU A 32 11.63 0.89 -3.56
C GLU A 32 12.05 2.24 -4.12
N ARG A 33 12.05 2.40 -5.45
CA ARG A 33 12.30 3.70 -6.09
C ARG A 33 11.25 4.72 -5.68
N VAL A 34 9.98 4.32 -5.65
CA VAL A 34 8.89 5.18 -5.16
C VAL A 34 9.11 5.52 -3.69
N ALA A 35 9.40 4.53 -2.84
CA ALA A 35 9.59 4.75 -1.41
C ALA A 35 10.74 5.72 -1.09
N ARG A 36 11.84 5.61 -1.84
CA ARG A 36 12.98 6.55 -1.74
C ARG A 36 12.61 7.97 -2.18
N ALA A 37 11.71 8.13 -3.14
CA ALA A 37 11.27 9.41 -3.66
C ALA A 37 10.12 10.04 -2.85
N THR A 38 9.33 9.25 -2.12
CA THR A 38 8.20 9.73 -1.31
C THR A 38 8.70 10.54 -0.12
N GLY A 39 8.42 11.84 -0.12
CA GLY A 39 8.66 12.76 0.99
C GLY A 39 7.62 12.64 2.12
N PRO A 40 7.81 13.39 3.22
CA PRO A 40 6.92 13.36 4.38
C PRO A 40 5.49 13.85 4.10
N ASP A 41 5.31 14.78 3.17
CA ASP A 41 4.00 15.36 2.81
C ASP A 41 3.37 14.71 1.57
N ASP A 42 4.02 13.68 1.02
CA ASP A 42 3.57 12.99 -0.19
C ASP A 42 2.57 11.88 0.16
N ALA A 43 1.28 12.21 0.17
CA ALA A 43 0.21 11.23 0.13
C ALA A 43 -0.29 11.07 -1.31
N VAL A 44 0.20 10.04 -2.01
CA VAL A 44 -0.17 9.82 -3.41
C VAL A 44 -1.41 8.93 -3.50
N ARG A 45 -2.46 9.46 -4.13
CA ARG A 45 -3.76 8.82 -4.48
C ARG A 45 -3.57 7.60 -5.40
N PRO A 46 -4.63 6.81 -5.69
CA PRO A 46 -4.48 5.47 -6.25
C PRO A 46 -3.52 5.42 -7.42
N ARG A 47 -2.53 4.54 -7.32
CA ARG A 47 -1.48 4.41 -8.33
C ARG A 47 -1.04 2.97 -8.50
N LYS A 48 -0.67 2.64 -9.74
CA LYS A 48 0.05 1.42 -10.05
C LYS A 48 1.55 1.66 -9.88
N VAL A 49 2.25 0.74 -9.22
CA VAL A 49 3.72 0.75 -9.12
C VAL A 49 4.23 -0.62 -9.56
N GLY A 50 4.93 -0.66 -10.69
CA GLY A 50 5.20 -1.91 -11.38
C GLY A 50 3.89 -2.56 -11.85
N GLU A 51 3.64 -3.78 -11.40
CA GLU A 51 2.41 -4.52 -11.67
C GLU A 51 1.36 -4.39 -10.55
N ALA A 52 1.77 -3.93 -9.36
CA ALA A 52 0.92 -3.85 -8.18
C ALA A 52 0.13 -2.52 -8.11
N GLY A 53 -1.15 -2.61 -7.75
CA GLY A 53 -2.01 -1.46 -7.50
C GLY A 53 -2.06 -1.10 -6.02
N PHE A 54 -2.02 0.20 -5.73
CA PHE A 54 -2.11 0.74 -4.37
C PHE A 54 -3.12 1.86 -4.32
N GLN A 55 -3.89 1.93 -3.24
CA GLN A 55 -4.82 3.01 -2.99
C GLN A 55 -4.12 4.28 -2.50
N ALA A 56 -3.08 4.08 -1.69
CA ALA A 56 -2.27 5.17 -1.17
C ALA A 56 -0.81 4.74 -1.02
N VAL A 57 0.09 5.69 -1.25
CA VAL A 57 1.49 5.59 -0.82
C VAL A 57 1.81 6.82 0.01
N PHE A 58 2.28 6.62 1.24
CA PHE A 58 2.57 7.72 2.17
C PHE A 58 3.73 7.37 3.10
N ARG A 59 4.43 8.40 3.58
CA ARG A 59 5.51 8.26 4.58
C ARG A 59 4.97 8.56 5.98
N LYS A 60 5.36 7.75 6.96
CA LYS A 60 5.15 8.00 8.40
C LYS A 60 6.47 7.72 9.12
N GLY A 61 7.11 8.79 9.61
CA GLY A 61 8.45 8.69 10.19
C GLY A 61 9.47 8.18 9.17
N ASP A 62 10.18 7.11 9.53
CA ASP A 62 11.20 6.45 8.71
C ASP A 62 10.65 5.36 7.77
N ARG A 63 9.32 5.19 7.74
CA ARG A 63 8.65 4.12 6.99
C ARG A 63 7.81 4.68 5.85
N VAL A 64 7.73 3.92 4.76
CA VAL A 64 6.81 4.21 3.65
C VAL A 64 5.81 3.09 3.49
N TYR A 65 4.53 3.44 3.54
CA TYR A 65 3.40 2.54 3.47
C TYR A 65 2.80 2.53 2.07
N PHE A 66 2.54 1.34 1.55
CA PHE A 66 1.85 1.06 0.31
C PHE A 66 0.54 0.34 0.65
N GLN A 67 -0.54 1.10 0.75
CA GLN A 67 -1.85 0.60 1.18
C GLN A 67 -2.59 -0.04 0.00
N VAL A 68 -3.13 -1.24 0.23
CA VAL A 68 -3.93 -1.99 -0.75
C VAL A 68 -5.41 -1.97 -0.39
N GLY A 69 -5.76 -2.23 0.86
CA GLY A 69 -7.15 -2.26 1.34
C GLY A 69 -7.77 -0.87 1.50
N GLU A 70 -9.10 -0.80 1.37
CA GLU A 70 -9.85 0.45 1.57
C GLU A 70 -9.69 1.00 2.98
N HIS A 71 -9.56 2.33 3.07
CA HIS A 71 -9.73 3.05 4.33
C HIS A 71 -11.22 3.40 4.46
N GLY A 72 -11.99 2.57 5.14
CA GLY A 72 -13.42 2.75 5.36
C GLY A 72 -13.85 2.30 6.75
N PRO A 73 -15.01 2.75 7.26
CA PRO A 73 -15.49 2.31 8.58
C PRO A 73 -15.59 0.79 8.64
N GLY A 74 -14.87 0.18 9.59
CA GLY A 74 -14.87 -1.28 9.79
C GLY A 74 -14.03 -2.09 8.81
N VAL A 75 -13.17 -1.46 8.00
CA VAL A 75 -12.19 -2.15 7.16
C VAL A 75 -10.79 -1.92 7.70
N ASP A 76 -10.17 -3.01 8.14
CA ASP A 76 -8.78 -3.00 8.58
C ASP A 76 -7.84 -2.70 7.40
N PRO A 77 -7.11 -1.58 7.42
CA PRO A 77 -6.15 -1.27 6.38
C PRO A 77 -5.03 -2.31 6.38
N TYR A 78 -4.61 -2.68 5.18
CA TYR A 78 -3.49 -3.59 4.98
C TYR A 78 -2.71 -3.20 3.73
N GLY A 79 -1.47 -3.67 3.68
CA GLY A 79 -0.57 -3.43 2.55
C GLY A 79 0.85 -3.84 2.87
N TYR A 80 1.78 -2.98 2.48
CA TYR A 80 3.22 -3.23 2.56
C TYR A 80 3.92 -2.03 3.14
N VAL A 81 4.97 -2.27 3.92
CA VAL A 81 5.82 -1.23 4.48
C VAL A 81 7.26 -1.46 4.07
N TRP A 82 7.89 -0.37 3.62
CA TRP A 82 9.32 -0.27 3.42
C TRP A 82 9.94 0.41 4.63
N SER A 83 10.88 -0.28 5.29
CA SER A 83 11.54 0.19 6.51
C SER A 83 13.05 -0.05 6.39
N PRO A 84 13.80 0.92 5.84
CA PRO A 84 15.22 0.75 5.54
C PRO A 84 16.10 0.69 6.79
N ASP A 85 15.77 1.48 7.81
CA ASP A 85 16.66 1.72 8.94
C ASP A 85 16.55 0.66 10.03
N ARG A 86 15.36 0.08 10.22
CA ARG A 86 15.11 -0.97 11.21
C ARG A 86 13.89 -1.80 10.86
N ALA A 87 13.75 -2.97 11.49
CA ALA A 87 12.51 -3.72 11.44
C ALA A 87 11.37 -2.87 12.04
N PRO A 88 10.19 -2.80 11.39
CA PRO A 88 9.06 -2.09 11.94
C PRO A 88 8.56 -2.83 13.18
N VAL A 89 8.10 -2.07 14.17
CA VAL A 89 7.44 -2.56 15.38
C VAL A 89 6.01 -2.05 15.39
N ASP A 90 5.13 -2.72 16.14
CA ASP A 90 3.80 -2.19 16.39
C ASP A 90 3.89 -0.95 17.30
N ASP A 91 3.75 0.22 16.70
CA ASP A 91 3.73 1.53 17.35
C ASP A 91 2.41 2.26 17.09
N SER A 92 1.35 1.49 16.86
CA SER A 92 0.00 1.99 16.66
C SER A 92 -0.66 2.39 17.98
N ASN A 93 -1.79 3.10 17.87
CA ASN A 93 -2.63 3.44 19.02
C ASN A 93 -3.00 2.15 19.78
N PRO A 94 -3.06 2.13 21.13
CA PRO A 94 -3.43 0.94 21.91
C PRO A 94 -4.77 0.29 21.51
N SER A 95 -5.65 1.01 20.82
CA SER A 95 -6.88 0.47 20.23
C SER A 95 -6.69 -0.23 18.87
N VAL A 96 -5.45 -0.38 18.39
CA VAL A 96 -5.12 -0.96 17.08
C VAL A 96 -3.95 -1.92 17.24
N ALA A 97 -4.13 -3.17 16.80
CA ALA A 97 -3.04 -4.14 16.75
C ALA A 97 -2.48 -4.24 15.33
N SER A 98 -1.18 -4.05 15.16
CA SER A 98 -0.53 -4.12 13.84
C SER A 98 0.26 -5.40 13.67
N SER A 99 -0.13 -6.23 12.70
CA SER A 99 0.66 -7.39 12.29
C SER A 99 1.69 -7.01 11.23
N LEU A 100 2.93 -7.46 11.41
CA LEU A 100 4.06 -7.18 10.52
C LEU A 100 4.77 -8.48 10.16
N LYS A 101 4.70 -8.89 8.88
CA LYS A 101 5.35 -10.10 8.37
C LYS A 101 6.45 -9.74 7.40
N HIS A 102 7.70 -10.12 7.70
CA HIS A 102 8.82 -9.91 6.79
C HIS A 102 8.61 -10.61 5.45
N LEU A 103 8.98 -9.93 4.36
CA LEU A 103 8.90 -10.47 2.99
C LEU A 103 10.30 -10.66 2.41
N ARG A 104 11.05 -9.57 2.24
CA ARG A 104 12.39 -9.57 1.66
C ARG A 104 13.09 -8.25 1.92
N GLY A 105 14.36 -8.28 2.32
CA GLY A 105 15.14 -7.06 2.57
C GLY A 105 14.41 -6.15 3.55
N HIS A 106 14.15 -4.91 3.14
CA HIS A 106 13.46 -3.89 3.94
C HIS A 106 11.92 -3.92 3.83
N TRP A 107 11.35 -4.96 3.21
CA TRP A 107 9.92 -5.08 2.94
C TRP A 107 9.20 -5.99 3.90
N TYR A 108 8.06 -5.51 4.41
CA TYR A 108 7.16 -6.25 5.28
C TYR A 108 5.73 -6.11 4.79
N ARG A 109 4.91 -7.15 4.95
CA ARG A 109 3.46 -7.06 4.87
C ARG A 109 2.95 -6.49 6.18
N TRP A 110 2.01 -5.57 6.08
CA TRP A 110 1.37 -4.90 7.21
C TRP A 110 -0.14 -5.08 7.15
N ARG A 111 -0.78 -5.27 8.29
CA ARG A 111 -2.23 -5.28 8.47
C ARG A 111 -2.56 -4.82 9.88
N ASP A 112 -3.42 -3.83 9.99
CA ASP A 112 -4.01 -3.42 11.26
C ASP A 112 -5.20 -4.32 11.63
N SER A 113 -5.60 -4.25 12.89
CA SER A 113 -6.83 -4.81 13.44
C SER A 113 -7.37 -3.80 14.45
N TYR A 114 -8.54 -3.22 14.15
CA TYR A 114 -9.27 -2.28 15.02
C TYR A 114 -10.25 -3.00 15.96
#